data_AF-A0A961H2D9-F1
#
_entry.id   AF-A0A961H2D9-F1
#
_cell.length_a   1.000
_cell.length_b   1.000
_cell.length_c   1.000
_cell.angle_alpha   90.00
_cell.angle_beta   90.00
_cell.angle_gamma   90.00
#
_symmetry.space_group_name_H-M   'P 1'
#
loop_
_entity.id
_entity.type
_entity.pdbx_description
1 polymer ?
#
loop_
_entity_poly.entity_id
_entity_poly.type
_entity_poly.pdbx_seq_one_letter_code
_entity_poly.pdbx_strand_id
1 'polypeptide(L)'
;MIPAIAYPPELPVSQRRDDIASAIRDHQVVVVAGATGSGKTTQIPKICLELGRESIGHTQPRRIAARTIAERIADELGSELGGLVGYQVRFTDKVGKDTRIKLMTDGILLNEIHRDRTLKKYDTIIIDE
;
A
#
# COMPACT_ATOMS: atom_id res chain seq x y z
N MET A 1 -5.55 12.32 12.70
CA MET A 1 -5.18 13.21 11.58
C MET A 1 -4.10 12.50 10.80
N ILE A 2 -4.24 12.37 9.47
CA ILE A 2 -3.20 11.76 8.63
C ILE A 2 -2.02 12.76 8.58
N PRO A 3 -0.76 12.33 8.81
CA PRO A 3 0.39 13.21 8.71
C PRO A 3 0.52 13.77 7.29
N ALA A 4 1.18 14.93 7.15
CA ALA A 4 1.46 15.49 5.83
C ALA A 4 2.30 14.50 5.01
N ILE A 5 1.80 14.09 3.85
CA ILE A 5 2.45 13.08 3.01
C ILE A 5 3.46 13.79 2.11
N ALA A 6 4.75 13.50 2.30
CA ALA A 6 5.83 13.97 1.44
C ALA A 6 6.20 12.93 0.38
N TYR A 7 6.55 13.41 -0.82
CA TYR A 7 6.96 12.57 -1.95
C TYR A 7 8.38 12.95 -2.39
N PRO A 8 9.31 11.99 -2.52
CA PRO A 8 10.67 12.28 -2.98
C PRO A 8 10.64 12.74 -4.46
N PRO A 9 11.07 13.97 -4.79
CA PRO A 9 10.90 14.56 -6.13
C PRO A 9 11.72 13.83 -7.22
N GLU A 10 12.76 13.11 -6.83
CA GLU A 10 13.62 12.32 -7.72
C GLU A 10 12.94 11.06 -8.28
N LEU A 11 11.85 10.59 -7.65
CA LEU A 11 11.15 9.39 -8.10
C LEU A 11 10.19 9.71 -9.25
N PRO A 12 10.23 8.96 -10.37
CA PRO A 12 9.29 9.14 -11.49
C PRO A 12 7.82 9.11 -11.08
N VAL A 13 7.44 8.25 -10.12
CA VAL A 13 6.05 8.18 -9.62
C VAL A 13 5.63 9.46 -8.89
N SER A 14 6.53 10.10 -8.15
CA SER A 14 6.25 11.37 -7.48
C SER A 14 5.97 12.50 -8.47
N GLN A 15 6.69 12.51 -9.60
CA GLN A 15 6.49 13.51 -10.66
C GLN A 15 5.17 13.34 -11.40
N ARG A 16 4.61 12.12 -11.39
CA ARG A 16 3.31 11.78 -12.01
C ARG A 16 2.20 11.60 -10.98
N ARG A 17 2.39 12.09 -9.75
CA ARG A 17 1.46 11.90 -8.63
C ARG A 17 0.04 12.31 -8.98
N ASP A 18 -0.13 13.50 -9.56
CA ASP A 18 -1.45 14.05 -9.84
C ASP A 18 -2.18 13.28 -10.95
N ASP A 19 -1.45 12.80 -11.97
CA ASP A 19 -1.98 11.92 -13.03
C ASP A 19 -2.46 10.59 -12.43
N ILE A 20 -1.62 9.97 -11.59
CA ILE A 20 -1.92 8.69 -10.94
C ILE A 20 -3.11 8.85 -9.99
N ALA A 21 -3.13 9.92 -9.20
CA ALA A 21 -4.21 10.23 -8.28
C ALA A 21 -5.53 10.41 -9.02
N SER A 22 -5.51 11.08 -10.18
CA SER A 22 -6.68 11.25 -11.03
C SER A 22 -7.16 9.92 -11.61
N ALA A 23 -6.24 9.11 -12.14
CA ALA A 23 -6.58 7.78 -12.63
C ALA A 23 -7.26 6.91 -11.55
N ILE A 24 -6.73 6.90 -10.32
CA ILE A 24 -7.28 6.11 -9.19
C ILE A 24 -8.65 6.62 -8.72
N ARG A 25 -8.91 7.94 -8.80
CA ARG A 25 -10.24 8.49 -8.47
C ARG A 25 -11.28 8.12 -9.50
N ASP A 26 -10.92 8.20 -10.78
CA ASP A 26 -11.88 8.17 -11.88
C ASP A 26 -12.13 6.75 -12.41
N HIS A 27 -11.29 5.78 -12.05
CA HIS A 27 -11.37 4.41 -12.56
C HIS A 27 -11.32 3.38 -11.43
N GLN A 28 -12.18 2.37 -11.52
CA GLN A 28 -12.20 1.24 -10.57
C GLN A 28 -10.92 0.38 -10.64
N VAL A 29 -10.29 0.31 -11.82
CA VAL A 29 -9.07 -0.48 -12.06
C VAL A 29 -8.09 0.39 -12.83
N VAL A 30 -6.85 0.48 -12.32
CA VAL A 30 -5.75 1.24 -12.93
C VAL A 30 -4.53 0.34 -13.02
N VAL A 31 -3.89 0.33 -14.19
CA VAL A 31 -2.59 -0.33 -14.39
C VAL A 31 -1.51 0.74 -14.39
N VAL A 32 -0.59 0.66 -13.43
CA VAL A 32 0.54 1.59 -13.32
C VAL A 32 1.82 0.87 -13.73
N ALA A 33 2.33 1.19 -14.92
CA ALA A 33 3.59 0.64 -15.43
C ALA A 33 4.76 1.61 -15.21
N GLY A 34 5.93 1.07 -14.90
CA GLY A 34 7.17 1.83 -14.76
C GLY A 34 8.35 0.92 -14.43
N ALA A 35 9.57 1.37 -14.67
CA ALA A 35 10.78 0.59 -14.39
C ALA A 35 10.95 0.27 -12.89
N THR A 36 11.73 -0.76 -12.56
CA THR A 36 12.19 -0.99 -11.18
C THR A 36 12.92 0.24 -10.67
N GLY A 37 12.71 0.58 -9.40
CA GLY A 37 13.26 1.81 -8.80
C GLY A 37 12.46 3.09 -9.09
N SER A 38 11.37 3.02 -9.88
CA SER A 38 10.54 4.20 -10.17
C SER A 38 9.72 4.72 -8.97
N GLY A 39 9.67 3.96 -7.87
CA GLY A 39 8.93 4.31 -6.65
C GLY A 39 7.51 3.78 -6.54
N LYS A 40 7.03 2.92 -7.46
CA LYS A 40 5.62 2.42 -7.47
C LYS A 40 5.20 1.84 -6.12
N THR A 41 5.92 0.81 -5.70
CA THR A 41 5.69 0.01 -4.49
C THR A 41 5.59 0.86 -3.21
N THR A 42 6.34 1.95 -3.11
CA THR A 42 6.36 2.79 -1.90
C THR A 42 5.44 4.00 -2.00
N GLN A 43 5.29 4.58 -3.19
CA GLN A 43 4.56 5.85 -3.35
C GLN A 43 3.07 5.68 -3.68
N ILE A 44 2.67 4.65 -4.44
CA ILE A 44 1.25 4.42 -4.78
C ILE A 44 0.37 4.27 -3.53
N PRO A 45 0.70 3.44 -2.51
CA PRO A 45 -0.14 3.35 -1.31
C PRO A 45 -0.25 4.69 -0.55
N LYS A 46 0.77 5.54 -0.60
CA LYS A 46 0.73 6.90 -0.02
C LYS A 46 -0.23 7.79 -0.81
N ILE A 47 -0.25 7.70 -2.14
CA ILE A 47 -1.23 8.41 -3.01
C ILE A 47 -2.65 7.95 -2.68
N CYS A 48 -2.87 6.64 -2.53
CA CYS A 48 -4.18 6.13 -2.11
C CYS A 48 -4.60 6.72 -0.75
N LEU A 49 -3.68 6.77 0.22
CA LEU A 49 -3.94 7.39 1.52
C LEU A 49 -4.26 8.89 1.41
N GLU A 50 -3.55 9.63 0.56
CA GLU A 50 -3.81 11.06 0.27
C GLU A 50 -5.22 11.27 -0.32
N LEU A 51 -5.69 10.33 -1.14
CA LEU A 51 -7.03 10.33 -1.72
C LEU A 51 -8.14 9.98 -0.70
N GLY A 52 -7.80 9.75 0.57
CA GLY A 52 -8.76 9.43 1.63
C GLY A 52 -9.15 7.96 1.71
N ARG A 53 -8.40 7.06 1.07
CA ARG A 53 -8.57 5.61 1.24
C ARG A 53 -8.22 5.23 2.68
N GLU A 54 -9.02 4.37 3.29
CA GLU A 54 -8.93 4.05 4.72
C GLU A 54 -8.45 2.62 4.98
N SER A 55 -8.62 1.71 4.02
CA SER A 55 -8.19 0.32 4.12
C SER A 55 -7.60 -0.17 2.80
N ILE A 56 -6.27 -0.11 2.73
CA ILE A 56 -5.45 -0.41 1.57
C ILE A 56 -4.71 -1.73 1.82
N GLY A 57 -5.04 -2.76 1.04
CA GLY A 57 -4.27 -4.01 0.99
C GLY A 57 -3.22 -3.94 -0.12
N HIS A 58 -1.96 -4.17 0.20
CA HIS A 58 -0.87 -4.11 -0.78
C HIS A 58 -0.08 -5.43 -0.77
N THR A 59 -0.20 -6.20 -1.85
CA THR A 59 0.44 -7.51 -1.94
C THR A 59 1.89 -7.42 -2.39
N GLN A 60 2.69 -8.41 -1.99
CA GLN A 60 4.10 -8.57 -2.34
C GLN A 60 4.41 -10.07 -2.42
N PRO A 61 5.19 -10.54 -3.40
CA PRO A 61 5.39 -11.98 -3.59
C PRO A 61 6.24 -12.62 -2.49
N ARG A 62 6.99 -11.82 -1.71
CA ARG A 62 7.93 -12.31 -0.69
C ARG A 62 7.68 -11.66 0.65
N ARG A 63 7.83 -12.45 1.72
CA ARG A 63 7.66 -11.97 3.11
C ARG A 63 8.62 -10.85 3.47
N ILE A 64 9.89 -10.97 3.06
CA ILE A 64 10.91 -9.95 3.33
C ILE A 64 10.57 -8.63 2.62
N ALA A 65 10.04 -8.68 1.39
CA ALA A 65 9.59 -7.51 0.67
C ALA A 65 8.42 -6.83 1.41
N ALA A 66 7.36 -7.59 1.74
CA ALA A 66 6.21 -7.05 2.49
C ALA A 66 6.63 -6.33 3.78
N ARG A 67 7.56 -6.92 4.54
CA ARG A 67 8.07 -6.32 5.77
C ARG A 67 8.92 -5.07 5.51
N THR A 68 9.94 -5.15 4.66
CA THR A 68 10.86 -4.03 4.40
C THR A 68 10.16 -2.85 3.73
N ILE A 69 9.17 -3.12 2.87
CA ILE A 69 8.35 -2.06 2.27
C ILE A 69 7.44 -1.41 3.31
N ALA A 70 6.84 -2.19 4.23
CA ALA A 70 6.05 -1.63 5.32
C ALA A 70 6.90 -0.74 6.24
N GLU A 71 8.09 -1.20 6.62
CA GLU A 71 9.08 -0.42 7.38
C GLU A 71 9.38 0.90 6.67
N ARG A 72 9.72 0.85 5.37
CA ARG A 72 10.04 2.04 4.59
C ARG A 72 8.87 3.02 4.47
N ILE A 73 7.66 2.55 4.20
CA ILE A 73 6.48 3.43 4.08
C ILE A 73 6.13 4.04 5.44
N ALA A 74 6.26 3.26 6.53
CA ALA A 74 6.05 3.76 7.89
C ALA A 74 7.00 4.91 8.22
N ASP A 75 8.29 4.74 7.91
CA ASP A 75 9.34 5.75 8.09
C ASP A 75 9.06 7.01 7.24
N GLU A 76 8.72 6.84 5.95
CA GLU A 76 8.39 7.95 5.05
C GLU A 76 7.14 8.74 5.49
N LEU A 77 6.23 8.10 6.23
CA LEU A 77 5.02 8.73 6.79
C LEU A 77 5.23 9.22 8.24
N GLY A 78 6.43 9.06 8.81
CA GLY A 78 6.71 9.43 10.20
C GLY A 78 5.84 8.68 11.21
N SER A 79 5.50 7.43 10.93
CA SER A 79 4.63 6.59 11.76
C SER A 79 5.36 5.36 12.28
N GLU A 80 4.98 4.88 13.47
CA GLU A 80 5.49 3.61 13.95
C GLU A 80 4.89 2.45 13.14
N LEU A 81 5.74 1.49 12.78
CA LEU A 81 5.30 0.24 12.16
C LEU A 81 4.29 -0.47 13.08
N GLY A 82 3.16 -0.91 12.50
CA GLY A 82 2.02 -1.47 13.23
C GLY A 82 0.95 -0.44 13.62
N GLY A 83 1.26 0.86 13.50
CA GLY A 83 0.30 1.96 13.57
C GLY A 83 -0.39 2.15 12.22
N LEU A 84 -0.18 3.31 11.57
CA LEU A 84 -0.78 3.67 10.28
C LEU A 84 -0.44 2.69 9.15
N VAL A 85 0.79 2.17 9.17
CA VAL A 85 1.31 1.20 8.22
C VAL A 85 1.69 -0.07 8.97
N GLY A 86 1.30 -1.22 8.45
CA GLY A 86 1.60 -2.52 9.03
C GLY A 86 1.83 -3.58 7.99
N TYR A 87 2.21 -4.78 8.44
CA TYR A 87 2.32 -5.93 7.55
C TYR A 87 1.75 -7.20 8.15
N GLN A 88 1.33 -8.12 7.28
CA GLN A 88 0.90 -9.45 7.65
C GLN A 88 1.51 -10.47 6.69
N VAL A 89 2.29 -11.40 7.25
CA VAL A 89 2.86 -12.53 6.53
C VAL A 89 2.56 -13.81 7.29
N ARG A 90 2.81 -14.97 6.69
CA ARG A 90 2.55 -16.25 7.38
C ARG A 90 3.38 -16.33 8.67
N PHE A 91 2.70 -16.60 9.78
CA PHE A 91 3.22 -16.70 11.16
C PHE A 91 3.65 -15.38 11.82
N THR A 92 3.52 -14.23 11.16
CA THR A 92 3.94 -12.96 11.74
C THR A 92 3.07 -11.82 11.22
N ASP A 93 2.48 -11.07 12.14
CA ASP A 93 1.72 -9.87 11.83
C ASP A 93 2.12 -8.72 12.75
N LYS A 94 2.14 -7.53 12.17
CA LYS A 94 2.34 -6.26 12.88
C LYS A 94 1.35 -5.26 12.28
N VAL A 95 0.10 -5.41 12.69
CA VAL A 95 -1.05 -4.60 12.28
C VAL A 95 -1.89 -4.27 13.52
N GLY A 96 -2.54 -3.11 13.52
CA GLY A 96 -3.41 -2.66 14.59
C GLY A 96 -4.74 -2.13 14.06
N LYS A 97 -5.59 -1.66 14.97
CA LYS A 97 -6.87 -1.02 14.64
C LYS A 97 -6.72 0.25 13.78
N ASP A 98 -5.57 0.91 13.89
CA ASP A 98 -5.27 2.17 13.21
C ASP A 98 -4.54 1.96 11.87
N THR A 99 -4.25 0.69 11.50
CA THR A 99 -3.57 0.36 10.24
C THR A 99 -4.48 0.61 9.05
N ARG A 100 -4.05 1.54 8.20
CA ARG A 100 -4.71 1.86 6.92
C ARG A 100 -3.99 1.27 5.72
N ILE A 101 -2.67 1.14 5.80
CA ILE A 101 -1.86 0.48 4.76
C ILE A 101 -1.36 -0.85 5.31
N LYS A 102 -1.90 -1.96 4.79
CA LYS A 102 -1.46 -3.31 5.14
C LYS A 102 -0.68 -3.94 4.00
N LEU A 103 0.63 -4.10 4.20
CA LEU A 103 1.48 -4.92 3.34
C LEU A 103 1.24 -6.39 3.64
N MET A 104 1.13 -7.23 2.62
CA MET A 104 0.94 -8.65 2.85
C MET A 104 1.53 -9.49 1.74
N THR A 105 1.75 -10.78 1.99
CA THR A 105 2.05 -11.69 0.86
C THR A 105 0.80 -12.08 0.11
N ASP A 106 0.93 -12.45 -1.17
CA ASP A 106 -0.19 -12.92 -2.00
C ASP A 106 -0.96 -14.06 -1.32
N GLY A 107 -0.23 -15.00 -0.69
CA GLY A 107 -0.84 -16.11 0.05
C GLY A 107 -1.71 -15.67 1.24
N ILE A 108 -1.47 -14.50 1.83
CA ILE A 108 -2.34 -13.94 2.88
C ILE A 108 -3.63 -13.43 2.25
N LEU A 109 -3.55 -12.67 1.16
CA LEU A 109 -4.74 -12.18 0.45
C LEU A 109 -5.58 -13.35 -0.09
N LEU A 110 -4.95 -14.34 -0.74
CA LEU A 110 -5.62 -15.55 -1.24
C LEU A 110 -6.33 -16.31 -0.13
N ASN A 111 -5.73 -16.40 1.06
CA ASN A 111 -6.38 -17.04 2.21
C ASN A 111 -7.56 -16.21 2.76
N GLU A 112 -7.49 -14.87 2.70
CA GLU A 112 -8.61 -14.00 3.06
C GLU A 112 -9.78 -14.13 2.09
N ILE A 113 -9.52 -14.25 0.78
CA ILE A 113 -10.56 -14.45 -0.26
C ILE A 113 -11.43 -15.68 0.03
N HIS A 114 -10.85 -16.76 0.57
CA HIS A 114 -11.62 -17.95 0.94
C HIS A 114 -12.67 -17.67 2.02
N ARG A 115 -12.44 -16.68 2.89
CA ARG A 115 -13.34 -16.29 3.99
C ARG A 115 -14.26 -15.13 3.61
N ASP A 116 -13.73 -14.16 2.88
CA ASP A 116 -14.45 -13.00 2.35
C ASP A 116 -14.15 -12.85 0.86
N ARG A 117 -14.99 -13.49 0.04
CA ARG A 117 -14.86 -13.49 -1.44
C ARG A 117 -14.95 -12.09 -2.05
N THR A 118 -15.58 -11.16 -1.35
CA THR A 118 -15.79 -9.79 -1.81
C THR A 118 -14.75 -8.82 -1.27
N LEU A 119 -13.87 -9.29 -0.37
CA LEU A 119 -12.79 -8.50 0.22
C LEU A 119 -13.27 -7.15 0.80
N LYS A 120 -14.45 -7.14 1.44
CA LYS A 120 -15.13 -5.92 1.96
C LYS A 120 -14.31 -5.17 3.00
N LYS A 121 -13.29 -5.82 3.57
CA LYS A 121 -12.34 -5.18 4.47
C LYS A 121 -11.53 -4.09 3.78
N TYR A 122 -11.30 -4.17 2.47
CA TYR A 122 -10.47 -3.21 1.72
C TYR A 122 -11.32 -2.33 0.83
N ASP A 123 -11.03 -1.03 0.84
CA ASP A 123 -11.53 -0.10 -0.18
C ASP A 123 -10.59 0.00 -1.39
N THR A 124 -9.34 -0.45 -1.22
CA THR A 124 -8.30 -0.42 -2.23
C THR A 124 -7.42 -1.65 -2.11
N ILE A 125 -7.18 -2.33 -3.22
CA ILE A 125 -6.20 -3.41 -3.31
C ILE A 125 -5.17 -3.03 -4.36
N ILE A 126 -3.90 -3.06 -3.96
CA ILE A 126 -2.76 -2.88 -4.83
C ILE A 126 -2.12 -4.26 -4.99
N ILE A 127 -2.08 -4.73 -6.24
CA ILE A 127 -1.34 -5.92 -6.62
C ILE A 127 -0.01 -5.45 -7.21
N ASP A 128 1.08 -5.81 -6.57
CA ASP A 128 2.43 -5.44 -6.98
C ASP A 128 3.25 -6.72 -7.22
N GLU A 129 3.99 -6.69 -8.34
CA GLU A 129 4.53 -7.86 -9.07
C GLU A 129 3.48 -8.85 -9.58
#